data_AF-A0A6N1ADX0-F1
#
_entry.id   AF-A0A6N1ADX0-F1
#
_cell.length_a   1.000
_cell.length_b   1.000
_cell.length_c   1.000
_cell.angle_alpha   90.00
_cell.angle_beta   90.00
_cell.angle_gamma   90.00
#
_symmetry.space_group_name_H-M   'P 1'
#
loop_
_entity.id
_entity.type
_entity.pdbx_description
1 polymer ?
#
loop_
_entity_poly.entity_id
_entity_poly.type
_entity_poly.pdbx_seq_one_letter_code
_entity_poly.pdbx_strand_id
1 'polypeptide(L)'
;MNGGGRRLAIIGGLLVLCALAGGLLGLGIDRLTGPSTTPALAPAPAAAPSQIVAVEPLPAIPAPLPAPLPAAVPAAAPVQPALPALAEARCPDGPLPAGPAPRCRSFRVPSDWQRPDSLPVDLFVTILPALNGAPAADPVVLLSGGPGQGGSDDLRGTAAILAPMRAGRDVILVDQRGTGLSKPSLRCPGLDPLRYWFGGVTAEDATACLDPLRRSGYRLEDFDSGQSAADLPALRRALGVERWNVVATSYGGVLAQALLRIDGAAVRSLVLNSPATADATWLDLDRLTAIRQAHRRMVEDCAAQPDCARAFPRLGQAVERLAAALERRPLELRLRHPVTGRETDLRLDWPMLAGVLALRLGSGDGMVAVPALLDRLDRIVGDPAATGRVDDPAVLSLVMPPPIWTVLDSLAYGLNLTVGCRENRPHIDAGAARRAAADLRPFVMAEAVETDYDAACPALGLPPVDTSFYRPVAADVPALILTGAYDTFTAPARAEAMGRSLPRATLLSFRGLGHDVLGTSLCGRNAAARFVETLAVGDAGACVERLLPPTFATRP
;
A
#
# COMPACT_ATOMS: atom_id res chain seq x y z
N MET A 1 -6.52 -61.05 -12.93
CA MET A 1 -5.46 -61.00 -13.96
C MET A 1 -4.74 -59.68 -13.74
N ASN A 2 -3.61 -59.66 -13.02
CA ASN A 2 -2.26 -60.05 -13.48
C ASN A 2 -1.77 -59.10 -14.60
N GLY A 3 -0.66 -58.35 -14.46
CA GLY A 3 0.20 -58.15 -13.27
C GLY A 3 1.63 -57.75 -13.65
N GLY A 4 2.38 -57.19 -12.68
CA GLY A 4 3.83 -56.92 -12.77
C GLY A 4 4.25 -55.74 -13.66
N GLY A 5 5.35 -55.03 -13.42
CA GLY A 5 6.26 -55.06 -12.26
C GLY A 5 7.74 -54.89 -12.62
N ARG A 6 8.43 -54.02 -11.87
CA ARG A 6 9.84 -54.04 -11.36
C ARG A 6 10.40 -52.61 -11.36
N ARG A 7 10.84 -52.00 -10.24
CA ARG A 7 11.88 -52.31 -9.21
C ARG A 7 13.34 -52.07 -9.67
N LEU A 8 13.91 -50.94 -9.22
CA LEU A 8 15.27 -50.66 -8.66
C LEU A 8 15.33 -49.12 -8.44
N ALA A 9 15.77 -48.46 -7.36
CA ALA A 9 16.32 -48.78 -6.02
C ALA A 9 17.84 -49.06 -5.87
N ILE A 10 18.41 -48.55 -4.75
CA ILE A 10 19.63 -48.92 -3.98
C ILE A 10 20.85 -47.93 -3.99
N ILE A 11 21.17 -47.40 -2.78
CA ILE A 11 22.46 -46.84 -2.25
C ILE A 11 23.06 -45.59 -2.96
N GLY A 12 23.72 -44.62 -2.32
CA GLY A 12 24.16 -44.28 -0.94
C GLY A 12 24.78 -42.85 -1.00
N GLY A 13 25.11 -42.10 0.05
CA GLY A 13 25.90 -42.40 1.25
C GLY A 13 26.95 -41.26 1.44
N LEU A 14 27.16 -40.79 2.67
CA LEU A 14 27.97 -39.62 3.09
C LEU A 14 29.40 -39.47 2.50
N LEU A 15 29.86 -38.21 2.36
CA LEU A 15 31.16 -37.62 2.78
C LEU A 15 31.13 -36.12 2.37
N VAL A 16 31.31 -35.06 3.17
CA VAL A 16 32.14 -34.73 4.36
C VAL A 16 33.61 -34.34 4.03
N LEU A 17 33.93 -33.10 4.45
CA LEU A 17 35.23 -32.48 4.77
C LEU A 17 35.96 -31.54 3.76
N CYS A 18 36.16 -30.31 4.26
CA CYS A 18 37.34 -29.42 4.17
C CYS A 18 37.94 -28.93 2.83
N ALA A 19 37.97 -27.60 2.70
CA ALA A 19 39.23 -26.87 2.56
C ALA A 19 39.17 -25.50 3.28
N LEU A 20 40.01 -25.31 4.31
CA LEU A 20 40.31 -24.04 4.96
C LEU A 20 41.69 -23.58 4.48
N ALA A 21 41.79 -22.42 3.82
CA ALA A 21 42.99 -21.58 3.70
C ALA A 21 42.64 -20.33 2.85
N GLY A 22 43.07 -19.11 3.18
CA GLY A 22 43.79 -18.67 4.37
C GLY A 22 43.69 -17.16 4.52
N GLY A 23 43.97 -16.64 5.72
CA GLY A 23 44.13 -15.21 5.96
C GLY A 23 45.57 -14.74 5.76
N LEU A 24 45.84 -13.51 6.23
CA LEU A 24 47.14 -12.82 6.30
C LEU A 24 47.66 -12.23 4.97
N LEU A 25 47.39 -10.93 4.80
CA LEU A 25 48.47 -9.95 4.60
C LEU A 25 48.01 -8.57 5.08
N GLY A 26 48.49 -8.18 6.26
CA GLY A 26 48.30 -6.85 6.82
C GLY A 26 49.60 -6.04 6.75
N LEU A 27 49.62 -5.03 5.89
CA LEU A 27 50.55 -3.90 5.84
C LEU A 27 49.70 -2.72 5.32
N GLY A 28 49.65 -1.53 5.90
CA GLY A 28 50.51 -0.99 6.96
C GLY A 28 51.06 0.37 6.54
N ILE A 29 50.19 1.36 6.33
CA ILE A 29 50.59 2.77 6.12
C ILE A 29 49.68 3.67 6.96
N ASP A 30 50.19 4.06 8.11
CA ASP A 30 49.73 5.22 8.87
C ASP A 30 50.37 6.51 8.31
N ARG A 31 49.83 7.66 8.73
CA ARG A 31 50.28 9.05 8.47
C ARG A 31 49.87 9.70 7.15
N LEU A 32 48.77 10.46 7.23
CA LEU A 32 48.79 11.90 6.88
C LEU A 32 47.80 12.63 7.79
N THR A 33 48.29 13.20 8.90
CA THR A 33 47.53 14.12 9.76
C THR A 33 47.83 15.57 9.37
N GLY A 34 46.78 16.34 9.08
CA GLY A 34 46.81 17.79 8.84
C GLY A 34 45.51 18.41 9.37
N PRO A 35 45.54 19.58 10.02
CA PRO A 35 44.42 20.04 10.83
C PRO A 35 43.34 20.78 10.02
N SER A 36 42.10 20.32 10.12
CA SER A 36 40.92 21.06 9.65
C SER A 36 40.22 21.73 10.83
N THR A 37 40.50 23.02 11.03
CA THR A 37 39.92 23.84 12.11
C THR A 37 38.43 24.10 11.88
N THR A 38 37.57 23.60 12.76
CA THR A 38 36.16 24.00 12.85
C THR A 38 36.03 25.35 13.58
N PRO A 39 35.33 26.35 13.02
CA PRO A 39 34.95 27.55 13.77
C PRO A 39 33.80 27.21 14.73
N ALA A 40 33.95 27.51 16.00
CA ALA A 40 32.86 27.41 16.97
C ALA A 40 31.83 28.54 16.74
N LEU A 41 30.54 28.20 16.62
CA LEU A 41 29.48 29.21 16.68
C LEU A 41 29.33 29.72 18.11
N ALA A 42 29.26 31.04 18.25
CA ALA A 42 29.04 31.72 19.53
C ALA A 42 27.58 31.53 20.03
N PRO A 43 27.35 31.49 21.35
CA PRO A 43 26.00 31.44 21.91
C PRO A 43 25.25 32.76 21.71
N ALA A 44 23.95 32.68 21.41
CA ALA A 44 23.08 33.85 21.27
C ALA A 44 22.83 34.53 22.64
N PRO A 45 22.64 35.87 22.67
CA PRO A 45 22.41 36.61 23.91
C PRO A 45 21.03 36.32 24.51
N ALA A 46 20.97 36.28 25.85
CA ALA A 46 19.72 36.08 26.59
C ALA A 46 18.76 37.27 26.46
N ALA A 47 17.48 36.99 26.23
CA ALA A 47 16.43 38.00 26.27
C ALA A 47 16.13 38.45 27.71
N ALA A 48 15.91 39.74 27.89
CA ALA A 48 15.61 40.36 29.19
C ALA A 48 14.18 40.04 29.67
N PRO A 49 13.91 40.05 30.99
CA PRO A 49 12.59 39.76 31.52
C PRO A 49 11.57 40.89 31.22
N SER A 50 10.42 40.52 30.68
CA SER A 50 9.29 41.44 30.50
C SER A 50 8.75 41.93 31.83
N GLN A 51 8.65 43.24 32.01
CA GLN A 51 8.04 43.85 33.20
C GLN A 51 6.52 43.67 33.17
N ILE A 52 5.96 43.11 34.24
CA ILE A 52 4.51 43.08 34.46
C ILE A 52 4.11 44.44 35.04
N VAL A 53 3.40 45.25 34.27
CA VAL A 53 2.76 46.48 34.76
C VAL A 53 1.45 46.09 35.42
N ALA A 54 1.33 46.35 36.73
CA ALA A 54 0.07 46.20 37.45
C ALA A 54 -0.89 47.33 37.04
N VAL A 55 -2.12 46.98 36.67
CA VAL A 55 -3.22 47.92 36.40
C VAL A 55 -4.17 47.87 37.60
N GLU A 56 -4.42 49.02 38.23
CA GLU A 56 -5.37 49.11 39.35
C GLU A 56 -6.82 48.93 38.87
N PRO A 57 -7.73 48.35 39.70
CA PRO A 57 -9.13 48.21 39.34
C PRO A 57 -9.89 49.54 39.42
N LEU A 58 -10.73 49.82 38.42
CA LEU A 58 -11.70 50.92 38.48
C LEU A 58 -12.83 50.60 39.49
N PRO A 59 -13.40 51.62 40.17
CA PRO A 59 -14.48 51.41 41.14
C PRO A 59 -15.80 50.99 40.47
N ALA A 60 -16.53 50.09 41.13
CA ALA A 60 -17.77 49.51 40.62
C ALA A 60 -18.96 50.49 40.65
N ILE A 61 -19.74 50.51 39.56
CA ILE A 61 -21.04 51.21 39.48
C ILE A 61 -22.14 50.22 39.93
N PRO A 62 -23.05 50.61 40.84
CA PRO A 62 -24.14 49.73 41.26
C PRO A 62 -25.20 49.56 40.15
N ALA A 63 -25.53 48.32 39.81
CA ALA A 63 -26.58 47.98 38.86
C ALA A 63 -27.97 47.88 39.54
N PRO A 64 -29.07 48.21 38.84
CA PRO A 64 -30.42 48.08 39.38
C PRO A 64 -30.89 46.61 39.47
N LEU A 65 -31.78 46.33 40.42
CA LEU A 65 -32.30 44.99 40.69
C LEU A 65 -33.24 44.48 39.56
N PRO A 66 -33.09 43.22 39.10
CA PRO A 66 -33.99 42.63 38.11
C PRO A 66 -35.29 42.10 38.74
N ALA A 67 -36.38 42.16 37.99
CA ALA A 67 -37.68 41.57 38.35
C ALA A 67 -37.65 40.03 38.25
N PRO A 68 -38.50 39.30 39.00
CA PRO A 68 -38.50 37.84 39.00
C PRO A 68 -39.07 37.27 37.69
N LEU A 69 -38.29 36.41 37.03
CA LEU A 69 -38.70 35.63 35.86
C LEU A 69 -39.56 34.42 36.28
N PRO A 70 -40.51 33.97 35.44
CA PRO A 70 -41.26 32.74 35.69
C PRO A 70 -40.32 31.53 35.68
N ALA A 71 -40.61 30.54 36.53
CA ALA A 71 -39.80 29.35 36.68
C ALA A 71 -39.69 28.57 35.36
N ALA A 72 -38.45 28.35 34.89
CA ALA A 72 -38.20 27.55 33.70
C ALA A 72 -38.58 26.09 33.96
N VAL A 73 -39.46 25.54 33.11
CA VAL A 73 -39.65 24.09 33.00
C VAL A 73 -38.31 23.47 32.58
N PRO A 74 -37.81 22.42 33.24
CA PRO A 74 -36.58 21.77 32.80
C PRO A 74 -36.78 21.18 31.41
N ALA A 75 -36.10 21.75 30.41
CA ALA A 75 -36.02 21.15 29.10
C ALA A 75 -35.33 19.79 29.23
N ALA A 76 -35.98 18.72 28.76
CA ALA A 76 -35.32 17.43 28.63
C ALA A 76 -34.13 17.57 27.68
N ALA A 77 -32.93 17.19 28.14
CA ALA A 77 -31.71 17.30 27.34
C ALA A 77 -31.81 16.44 26.07
N PRO A 78 -31.26 16.88 24.93
CA PRO A 78 -31.17 16.05 23.73
C PRO A 78 -30.26 14.84 24.00
N VAL A 79 -30.81 13.62 23.92
CA VAL A 79 -30.05 12.39 24.15
C VAL A 79 -29.38 11.92 22.85
N GLN A 80 -28.17 12.42 22.59
CA GLN A 80 -27.12 11.80 21.79
C GLN A 80 -25.76 12.21 22.40
N PRO A 81 -24.68 11.39 22.33
CA PRO A 81 -24.49 10.24 21.43
C PRO A 81 -24.32 8.88 22.15
N ALA A 82 -24.61 7.80 21.42
CA ALA A 82 -24.22 6.44 21.79
C ALA A 82 -23.29 5.85 20.71
N LEU A 83 -22.15 6.51 20.51
CA LEU A 83 -21.01 6.07 19.70
C LEU A 83 -19.75 6.15 20.57
N PRO A 84 -18.81 5.19 20.50
CA PRO A 84 -18.76 4.05 19.57
C PRO A 84 -19.56 2.83 20.06
N ALA A 85 -20.07 2.01 19.14
CA ALA A 85 -20.83 0.80 19.48
C ALA A 85 -20.47 -0.39 18.58
N LEU A 86 -20.37 -1.60 19.16
CA LEU A 86 -20.03 -2.84 18.46
C LEU A 86 -21.21 -3.81 18.48
N ALA A 87 -21.62 -4.29 17.30
CA ALA A 87 -22.73 -5.24 17.12
C ALA A 87 -22.28 -6.48 16.32
N GLU A 88 -22.95 -7.61 16.50
CA GLU A 88 -22.77 -8.80 15.65
C GLU A 88 -23.14 -8.48 14.19
N ALA A 89 -22.36 -9.02 13.24
CA ALA A 89 -22.68 -8.96 11.81
C ALA A 89 -22.46 -10.33 11.15
N ARG A 90 -23.19 -10.60 10.07
CA ARG A 90 -22.99 -11.81 9.27
C ARG A 90 -21.66 -11.71 8.51
N CYS A 91 -20.84 -12.76 8.59
CA CYS A 91 -19.64 -12.87 7.77
C CYS A 91 -19.96 -13.22 6.30
N PRO A 92 -19.09 -12.86 5.34
CA PRO A 92 -19.16 -13.36 3.97
C PRO A 92 -19.17 -14.89 3.94
N ASP A 93 -19.94 -15.47 3.00
CA ASP A 93 -19.97 -16.91 2.81
C ASP A 93 -18.68 -17.40 2.12
N GLY A 94 -18.15 -18.54 2.55
CA GLY A 94 -16.99 -19.20 1.92
C GLY A 94 -16.07 -19.89 2.93
N PRO A 95 -15.39 -20.98 2.54
CA PRO A 95 -14.48 -21.67 3.44
C PRO A 95 -13.18 -20.88 3.62
N LEU A 96 -12.82 -20.62 4.88
CA LEU A 96 -11.45 -20.22 5.23
C LEU A 96 -10.47 -21.37 4.92
N PRO A 97 -9.18 -21.09 4.62
CA PRO A 97 -8.19 -22.13 4.34
C PRO A 97 -7.96 -23.11 5.50
N ALA A 98 -8.09 -22.63 6.74
CA ALA A 98 -7.90 -23.41 7.96
C ALA A 98 -8.53 -22.71 9.19
N GLY A 99 -8.65 -23.46 10.29
CA GLY A 99 -9.03 -22.96 11.61
C GLY A 99 -10.53 -22.71 11.81
N PRO A 100 -10.91 -22.10 12.95
CA PRO A 100 -12.30 -21.78 13.26
C PRO A 100 -12.92 -20.79 12.25
N ALA A 101 -14.25 -20.81 12.18
CA ALA A 101 -15.04 -19.86 11.40
C ALA A 101 -14.79 -18.39 11.83
N PRO A 102 -14.90 -17.42 10.91
CA PRO A 102 -14.73 -16.01 11.24
C PRO A 102 -15.87 -15.48 12.13
N ARG A 103 -15.58 -14.45 12.92
CA ARG A 103 -16.57 -13.68 13.70
C ARG A 103 -16.62 -12.27 13.15
N CYS A 104 -17.78 -11.78 12.72
CA CYS A 104 -17.88 -10.46 12.09
C CYS A 104 -18.70 -9.48 12.93
N ARG A 105 -18.38 -8.20 12.82
CA ARG A 105 -18.98 -7.11 13.60
C ARG A 105 -19.29 -5.92 12.71
N SER A 106 -20.32 -5.19 13.07
CA SER A 106 -20.51 -3.79 12.67
C SER A 106 -20.03 -2.91 13.82
N PHE A 107 -19.11 -2.00 13.55
CA PHE A 107 -18.59 -1.04 14.53
C PHE A 107 -18.96 0.37 14.11
N ARG A 108 -19.89 0.99 14.85
CA ARG A 108 -20.40 2.32 14.52
C ARG A 108 -19.59 3.42 15.18
N VAL A 109 -19.16 4.39 14.37
CA VAL A 109 -18.32 5.54 14.72
C VAL A 109 -18.88 6.82 14.09
N PRO A 110 -18.53 8.04 14.57
CA PRO A 110 -18.85 9.27 13.86
C PRO A 110 -18.06 9.38 12.54
N SER A 111 -18.63 10.06 11.54
CA SER A 111 -17.90 10.38 10.30
C SER A 111 -16.77 11.38 10.57
N ASP A 112 -16.93 12.30 11.51
CA ASP A 112 -15.87 13.18 11.96
C ASP A 112 -15.64 13.06 13.47
N TRP A 113 -14.46 12.59 13.87
CA TRP A 113 -14.05 12.50 15.28
C TRP A 113 -13.90 13.86 15.99
N GLN A 114 -13.87 14.97 15.26
CA GLN A 114 -13.96 16.33 15.80
C GLN A 114 -15.41 16.85 15.91
N ARG A 115 -16.40 16.15 15.34
CA ARG A 115 -17.85 16.40 15.52
C ARG A 115 -18.57 15.10 15.89
N PRO A 116 -18.65 14.73 17.19
CA PRO A 116 -19.26 13.47 17.62
C PRO A 116 -20.75 13.29 17.29
N ASP A 117 -21.43 14.36 16.87
CA ASP A 117 -22.80 14.45 16.37
C ASP A 117 -22.92 14.30 14.84
N SER A 118 -21.80 14.09 14.14
CA SER A 118 -21.75 13.83 12.70
C SER A 118 -22.41 12.49 12.31
N LEU A 119 -22.64 12.30 11.01
CA LEU A 119 -23.32 11.11 10.50
C LEU A 119 -22.56 9.82 10.86
N PRO A 120 -23.26 8.72 11.16
CA PRO A 120 -22.60 7.49 11.58
C PRO A 120 -21.96 6.76 10.40
N VAL A 121 -20.73 6.30 10.58
CA VAL A 121 -20.08 5.31 9.70
C VAL A 121 -20.16 3.95 10.40
N ASP A 122 -20.65 2.94 9.69
CA ASP A 122 -20.68 1.53 10.13
C ASP A 122 -19.49 0.80 9.50
N LEU A 123 -18.45 0.55 10.31
CA LEU A 123 -17.25 -0.17 9.88
C LEU A 123 -17.48 -1.68 9.99
N PHE A 124 -17.21 -2.42 8.91
CA PHE A 124 -17.25 -3.87 8.93
C PHE A 124 -15.90 -4.43 9.43
N VAL A 125 -15.96 -5.29 10.46
CA VAL A 125 -14.77 -5.85 11.10
C VAL A 125 -14.88 -7.37 11.12
N THR A 126 -13.87 -8.06 10.60
CA THR A 126 -13.79 -9.52 10.62
C THR A 126 -12.67 -9.98 11.55
N ILE A 127 -13.00 -10.77 12.56
CA ILE A 127 -12.06 -11.40 13.48
C ILE A 127 -11.88 -12.85 13.01
N LEU A 128 -10.69 -13.17 12.51
CA LEU A 128 -10.24 -14.53 12.22
C LEU A 128 -9.68 -15.14 13.51
N PRO A 129 -10.32 -16.15 14.13
CA PRO A 129 -9.84 -16.68 15.41
C PRO A 129 -8.50 -17.42 15.27
N ALA A 130 -7.66 -17.37 16.29
CA ALA A 130 -6.37 -18.07 16.34
C ALA A 130 -6.50 -19.57 15.99
N LEU A 131 -5.55 -20.10 15.22
CA LEU A 131 -5.59 -21.49 14.74
C LEU A 131 -5.44 -22.52 15.88
N ASN A 132 -4.72 -22.17 16.95
CA ASN A 132 -4.55 -22.99 18.15
C ASN A 132 -5.79 -23.01 19.08
N GLY A 133 -6.83 -22.19 18.81
CA GLY A 133 -8.01 -22.06 19.67
C GLY A 133 -7.79 -21.29 20.99
N ALA A 134 -6.58 -20.79 21.24
CA ALA A 134 -6.19 -20.06 22.46
C ALA A 134 -5.38 -18.81 22.06
N PRO A 135 -6.06 -17.70 21.68
CA PRO A 135 -5.40 -16.49 21.23
C PRO A 135 -4.66 -15.78 22.37
N ALA A 136 -3.46 -15.28 22.08
CA ALA A 136 -2.79 -14.30 22.92
C ALA A 136 -3.57 -12.97 22.96
N ALA A 137 -3.43 -12.22 24.06
CA ALA A 137 -4.21 -11.03 24.36
C ALA A 137 -3.96 -9.83 23.42
N ASP A 138 -2.83 -9.82 22.70
CA ASP A 138 -2.47 -8.82 21.70
C ASP A 138 -2.68 -9.37 20.27
N PRO A 139 -3.86 -9.14 19.65
CA PRO A 139 -4.17 -9.62 18.31
C PRO A 139 -3.33 -8.90 17.24
N VAL A 140 -3.41 -9.41 16.01
CA VAL A 140 -2.91 -8.70 14.83
C VAL A 140 -4.05 -7.90 14.21
N VAL A 141 -3.81 -6.64 13.82
CA VAL A 141 -4.74 -5.84 13.00
C VAL A 141 -4.13 -5.57 11.63
N LEU A 142 -4.90 -5.81 10.57
CA LEU A 142 -4.50 -5.48 9.19
C LEU A 142 -5.02 -4.09 8.78
N LEU A 143 -4.12 -3.23 8.32
CA LEU A 143 -4.43 -1.98 7.62
C LEU A 143 -4.18 -2.20 6.12
N SER A 144 -5.25 -2.10 5.33
CA SER A 144 -5.26 -2.48 3.91
C SER A 144 -4.69 -1.39 3.00
N GLY A 145 -4.41 -1.77 1.76
CA GLY A 145 -3.83 -0.92 0.73
C GLY A 145 -4.85 -0.19 -0.15
N GLY A 146 -4.43 0.09 -1.38
CA GLY A 146 -5.19 0.85 -2.37
C GLY A 146 -4.67 2.28 -2.52
N PRO A 147 -5.19 3.30 -1.80
CA PRO A 147 -6.36 3.27 -0.91
C PRO A 147 -7.63 2.76 -1.59
N GLY A 148 -8.54 2.21 -0.78
CA GLY A 148 -9.84 1.71 -1.24
C GLY A 148 -10.07 0.21 -1.05
N GLN A 149 -9.06 -0.57 -0.65
CA GLN A 149 -9.20 -2.01 -0.45
C GLN A 149 -9.84 -2.34 0.91
N GLY A 150 -10.89 -3.16 0.90
CA GLY A 150 -11.48 -3.72 2.12
C GLY A 150 -10.63 -4.88 2.67
N GLY A 151 -10.61 -5.03 4.00
CA GLY A 151 -10.07 -6.23 4.65
C GLY A 151 -10.92 -7.48 4.38
N SER A 152 -12.19 -7.31 3.99
CA SER A 152 -13.12 -8.38 3.60
C SER A 152 -13.09 -8.76 2.12
N ASP A 153 -12.47 -7.95 1.25
CA ASP A 153 -12.51 -8.11 -0.22
C ASP A 153 -11.97 -9.46 -0.71
N ASP A 154 -10.84 -9.93 -0.13
CA ASP A 154 -10.34 -11.30 -0.28
C ASP A 154 -10.04 -11.90 1.09
N LEU A 155 -11.11 -12.27 1.80
CA LEU A 155 -11.03 -12.93 3.10
C LEU A 155 -10.21 -14.24 3.06
N ARG A 156 -10.26 -14.99 1.95
CA ARG A 156 -9.62 -16.31 1.83
C ARG A 156 -8.11 -16.19 1.59
N GLY A 157 -7.68 -15.35 0.65
CA GLY A 157 -6.27 -15.06 0.40
C GLY A 157 -5.62 -14.34 1.58
N THR A 158 -6.29 -13.35 2.16
CA THR A 158 -5.81 -12.66 3.38
C THR A 158 -5.61 -13.63 4.55
N ALA A 159 -6.56 -14.54 4.78
CA ALA A 159 -6.42 -15.58 5.81
C ALA A 159 -5.28 -16.58 5.53
N ALA A 160 -4.92 -16.81 4.25
CA ALA A 160 -3.78 -17.66 3.87
C ALA A 160 -2.43 -16.93 4.03
N ILE A 161 -2.34 -15.66 3.64
CA ILE A 161 -1.15 -14.81 3.79
C ILE A 161 -0.80 -14.63 5.27
N LEU A 162 -1.80 -14.34 6.10
CA LEU A 162 -1.62 -14.10 7.54
C LEU A 162 -1.65 -15.38 8.39
N ALA A 163 -1.78 -16.57 7.79
CA ALA A 163 -1.87 -17.84 8.52
C ALA A 163 -0.70 -18.08 9.53
N PRO A 164 0.57 -17.75 9.21
CA PRO A 164 1.67 -17.90 10.18
C PRO A 164 1.53 -16.99 11.41
N MET A 165 0.95 -15.79 11.26
CA MET A 165 0.63 -14.89 12.38
C MET A 165 -0.63 -15.34 13.15
N ARG A 166 -1.63 -15.85 12.42
CA ARG A 166 -2.87 -16.42 12.98
C ARG A 166 -2.65 -17.69 13.82
N ALA A 167 -1.45 -18.28 13.79
CA ALA A 167 -1.13 -19.51 14.52
C ALA A 167 -1.49 -19.47 16.02
N GLY A 168 -1.18 -18.34 16.69
CA GLY A 168 -1.47 -18.14 18.13
C GLY A 168 -2.19 -16.83 18.47
N ARG A 169 -2.69 -16.11 17.45
CA ARG A 169 -3.29 -14.77 17.60
C ARG A 169 -4.56 -14.66 16.77
N ASP A 170 -5.56 -13.97 17.30
CA ASP A 170 -6.67 -13.50 16.49
C ASP A 170 -6.15 -12.46 15.49
N VAL A 171 -6.66 -12.49 14.26
CA VAL A 171 -6.36 -11.52 13.22
C VAL A 171 -7.62 -10.70 12.93
N ILE A 172 -7.54 -9.40 13.15
CA ILE A 172 -8.60 -8.42 12.94
C ILE A 172 -8.39 -7.78 11.57
N LEU A 173 -9.33 -8.02 10.66
CA LEU A 173 -9.42 -7.34 9.38
C LEU A 173 -10.46 -6.23 9.50
N VAL A 174 -10.09 -5.01 9.14
CA VAL A 174 -10.97 -3.84 9.20
C VAL A 174 -11.24 -3.37 7.79
N ASP A 175 -12.51 -3.27 7.40
CA ASP A 175 -12.90 -2.48 6.24
C ASP A 175 -12.88 -1.01 6.67
N GLN A 176 -11.85 -0.27 6.24
CA GLN A 176 -11.76 1.16 6.54
C GLN A 176 -12.98 1.90 5.95
N ARG A 177 -13.30 3.08 6.49
CA ARG A 177 -14.43 3.91 6.04
C ARG A 177 -14.50 4.01 4.51
N GLY A 178 -15.64 3.63 3.93
CA GLY A 178 -15.85 3.58 2.48
C GLY A 178 -15.48 2.28 1.75
N THR A 179 -14.64 1.41 2.34
CA THR A 179 -14.12 0.19 1.70
C THR A 179 -14.96 -1.05 1.98
N GLY A 180 -14.79 -2.11 1.18
CA GLY A 180 -15.38 -3.43 1.40
C GLY A 180 -16.88 -3.39 1.69
N LEU A 181 -17.25 -3.91 2.86
CA LEU A 181 -18.63 -3.98 3.35
C LEU A 181 -19.04 -2.81 4.25
N SER A 182 -18.11 -1.94 4.65
CA SER A 182 -18.40 -0.74 5.45
C SER A 182 -19.40 0.21 4.77
N LYS A 183 -20.14 0.98 5.58
CA LYS A 183 -21.18 1.91 5.13
C LYS A 183 -20.97 3.32 5.69
N PRO A 184 -21.17 4.38 4.89
CA PRO A 184 -21.45 4.36 3.45
C PRO A 184 -20.25 3.82 2.65
N SER A 185 -20.49 3.33 1.44
CA SER A 185 -19.45 2.77 0.57
C SER A 185 -19.01 3.80 -0.47
N LEU A 186 -17.72 3.85 -0.76
CA LEU A 186 -17.08 4.74 -1.74
C LEU A 186 -16.63 3.94 -2.99
N ARG A 187 -17.27 2.81 -3.29
CA ARG A 187 -17.09 2.10 -4.58
C ARG A 187 -17.80 2.87 -5.69
N CYS A 188 -17.12 3.03 -6.83
CA CYS A 188 -17.62 3.74 -8.01
C CYS A 188 -18.02 2.74 -9.11
N PRO A 189 -19.19 2.06 -9.06
CA PRO A 189 -19.54 1.03 -10.04
C PRO A 189 -19.71 1.54 -11.48
N GLY A 190 -19.86 2.86 -11.67
CA GLY A 190 -19.88 3.49 -12.99
C GLY A 190 -18.50 3.88 -13.55
N LEU A 191 -17.43 3.76 -12.76
CA LEU A 191 -16.07 4.13 -13.16
C LEU A 191 -15.32 2.90 -13.63
N ASP A 192 -14.86 2.90 -14.89
CA ASP A 192 -14.08 1.81 -15.47
C ASP A 192 -12.72 1.70 -14.77
N PRO A 193 -12.38 0.54 -14.16
CA PRO A 193 -11.07 0.31 -13.56
C PRO A 193 -9.89 0.57 -14.50
N LEU A 194 -10.03 0.31 -15.81
CA LEU A 194 -8.95 0.56 -16.77
C LEU A 194 -8.70 2.07 -16.95
N ARG A 195 -9.76 2.88 -17.02
CA ARG A 195 -9.64 4.35 -17.07
C ARG A 195 -9.08 4.92 -15.78
N TYR A 196 -9.32 4.27 -14.65
CA TYR A 196 -8.75 4.69 -13.37
C TYR A 196 -7.24 4.41 -13.27
N TRP A 197 -6.79 3.23 -13.69
CA TRP A 197 -5.40 2.80 -13.50
C TRP A 197 -4.44 3.15 -14.64
N PHE A 198 -4.97 3.40 -15.84
CA PHE A 198 -4.18 3.73 -17.03
C PHE A 198 -4.51 5.11 -17.62
N GLY A 199 -5.29 5.90 -16.88
CA GLY A 199 -5.60 7.30 -17.18
C GLY A 199 -6.91 7.51 -17.94
N GLY A 200 -7.48 8.71 -17.77
CA GLY A 200 -8.71 9.13 -18.41
C GLY A 200 -9.90 9.23 -17.45
N VAL A 201 -9.66 9.46 -16.17
CA VAL A 201 -10.69 9.90 -15.23
C VAL A 201 -11.03 11.36 -15.51
N THR A 202 -12.32 11.67 -15.65
CA THR A 202 -12.79 13.04 -15.86
C THR A 202 -13.33 13.67 -14.57
N ALA A 203 -13.50 14.99 -14.60
CA ALA A 203 -14.24 15.72 -13.56
C ALA A 203 -15.67 15.17 -13.36
N GLU A 204 -16.32 14.73 -14.44
CA GLU A 204 -17.66 14.13 -14.39
C GLU A 204 -17.63 12.76 -13.71
N ASP A 205 -16.67 11.89 -14.05
CA ASP A 205 -16.49 10.58 -13.41
C ASP A 205 -16.29 10.71 -11.88
N ALA A 206 -15.40 11.62 -11.47
CA ALA A 206 -15.11 11.88 -10.06
C ALA A 206 -16.33 12.45 -9.31
N THR A 207 -17.04 13.40 -9.93
CA THR A 207 -18.27 13.98 -9.38
C THR A 207 -19.36 12.92 -9.26
N ALA A 208 -19.63 12.17 -10.33
CA ALA A 208 -20.66 11.14 -10.38
C ALA A 208 -20.46 10.03 -9.33
N CYS A 209 -19.21 9.68 -9.00
CA CYS A 209 -18.94 8.73 -7.93
C CYS A 209 -19.24 9.27 -6.52
N LEU A 210 -18.83 10.51 -6.22
CA LEU A 210 -18.85 11.04 -4.85
C LEU A 210 -20.08 11.91 -4.53
N ASP A 211 -20.83 12.34 -5.53
CA ASP A 211 -22.10 13.07 -5.36
C ASP A 211 -23.18 12.31 -4.57
N PRO A 212 -23.43 11.00 -4.79
CA PRO A 212 -24.40 10.25 -3.99
C PRO A 212 -24.10 10.31 -2.49
N LEU A 213 -22.81 10.30 -2.12
CA LEU A 213 -22.36 10.41 -0.74
C LEU A 213 -22.62 11.82 -0.16
N ARG A 214 -22.30 12.87 -0.93
CA ARG A 214 -22.61 14.28 -0.59
C ARG A 214 -24.09 14.54 -0.40
N ARG A 215 -24.92 14.07 -1.34
CA ARG A 215 -26.39 14.18 -1.28
C ARG A 215 -26.98 13.42 -0.09
N SER A 216 -26.27 12.42 0.43
CA SER A 216 -26.62 11.71 1.67
C SER A 216 -26.20 12.48 2.95
N GLY A 217 -25.67 13.70 2.82
CA GLY A 217 -25.30 14.58 3.93
C GLY A 217 -23.86 14.44 4.43
N TYR A 218 -23.08 13.49 3.91
CA TYR A 218 -21.69 13.30 4.32
C TYR A 218 -20.77 14.37 3.71
N ARG A 219 -19.80 14.82 4.52
CA ARG A 219 -18.63 15.54 4.01
C ARG A 219 -17.64 14.54 3.41
N LEU A 220 -16.95 14.93 2.35
CA LEU A 220 -15.94 14.06 1.72
C LEU A 220 -14.62 14.09 2.50
N GLU A 221 -14.38 15.19 3.22
CA GLU A 221 -13.28 15.40 4.15
C GLU A 221 -13.31 14.45 5.35
N ASP A 222 -14.47 13.86 5.62
CA ASP A 222 -14.64 12.82 6.64
C ASP A 222 -14.07 11.46 6.15
N PHE A 223 -13.74 11.30 4.86
CA PHE A 223 -13.17 10.09 4.26
C PHE A 223 -11.68 10.27 3.92
N ASP A 224 -10.89 10.50 4.97
CA ASP A 224 -9.44 10.72 4.92
C ASP A 224 -8.67 9.75 5.85
N SER A 225 -7.34 9.71 5.72
CA SER A 225 -6.43 8.86 6.50
C SER A 225 -6.47 9.16 8.00
N GLY A 226 -6.69 10.42 8.38
CA GLY A 226 -6.72 10.85 9.78
C GLY A 226 -7.96 10.33 10.51
N GLN A 227 -9.13 10.49 9.89
CA GLN A 227 -10.39 9.96 10.39
C GLN A 227 -10.38 8.41 10.38
N SER A 228 -9.82 7.80 9.33
CA SER A 228 -9.64 6.34 9.24
C SER A 228 -8.72 5.79 10.35
N ALA A 229 -7.67 6.52 10.72
CA ALA A 229 -6.79 6.13 11.81
C ALA A 229 -7.46 6.32 13.19
N ALA A 230 -8.26 7.36 13.37
CA ALA A 230 -9.00 7.63 14.61
C ALA A 230 -10.07 6.57 14.93
N ASP A 231 -10.54 5.82 13.93
CA ASP A 231 -11.40 4.65 14.12
C ASP A 231 -10.72 3.53 14.92
N LEU A 232 -9.40 3.38 14.77
CA LEU A 232 -8.64 2.24 15.27
C LEU A 232 -8.51 2.22 16.82
N PRO A 233 -8.16 3.32 17.52
CA PRO A 233 -8.16 3.35 18.99
C PRO A 233 -9.55 3.17 19.60
N ALA A 234 -10.61 3.55 18.87
CA ALA A 234 -11.98 3.32 19.30
C ALA A 234 -12.36 1.84 19.17
N LEU A 235 -12.06 1.21 18.02
CA LEU A 235 -12.28 -0.22 17.78
C LEU A 235 -11.50 -1.07 18.78
N ARG A 236 -10.23 -0.76 18.99
CA ARG A 236 -9.35 -1.45 19.95
C ARG A 236 -9.95 -1.49 21.36
N ARG A 237 -10.44 -0.34 21.85
CA ARG A 237 -11.11 -0.23 23.16
C ARG A 237 -12.45 -0.98 23.18
N ALA A 238 -13.26 -0.90 22.12
CA ALA A 238 -14.53 -1.60 22.01
C ALA A 238 -14.38 -3.14 21.99
N LEU A 239 -13.24 -3.64 21.49
CA LEU A 239 -12.87 -5.06 21.53
C LEU A 239 -12.21 -5.49 22.86
N GLY A 240 -11.98 -4.58 23.81
CA GLY A 240 -11.30 -4.87 25.07
C GLY A 240 -9.79 -5.13 24.94
N VAL A 241 -9.17 -4.67 23.85
CA VAL A 241 -7.75 -4.92 23.55
C VAL A 241 -6.86 -3.82 24.15
N GLU A 242 -5.90 -4.20 24.99
CA GLU A 242 -4.94 -3.24 25.57
C GLU A 242 -3.94 -2.77 24.52
N ARG A 243 -3.27 -3.73 23.85
CA ARG A 243 -2.23 -3.51 22.83
C ARG A 243 -2.39 -4.51 21.71
N TRP A 244 -1.90 -4.18 20.53
CA TRP A 244 -1.99 -5.02 19.34
C TRP A 244 -0.75 -4.92 18.45
N ASN A 245 -0.68 -5.82 17.47
CA ASN A 245 0.37 -5.90 16.48
C ASN A 245 -0.19 -5.41 15.14
N VAL A 246 0.38 -4.36 14.56
CA VAL A 246 -0.14 -3.75 13.34
C VAL A 246 0.59 -4.34 12.14
N VAL A 247 -0.15 -4.88 11.18
CA VAL A 247 0.35 -5.20 9.83
C VAL A 247 -0.26 -4.20 8.87
N ALA A 248 0.58 -3.50 8.11
CA ALA A 248 0.19 -2.39 7.25
C ALA A 248 0.78 -2.59 5.86
N THR A 249 -0.08 -2.75 4.84
CA THR A 249 0.34 -2.97 3.45
C THR A 249 0.07 -1.74 2.59
N SER A 250 1.03 -1.32 1.76
CA SER A 250 0.82 -0.23 0.79
C SER A 250 0.39 1.09 1.47
N TYR A 251 -0.71 1.71 1.02
CA TYR A 251 -1.41 2.82 1.68
C TYR A 251 -1.68 2.59 3.18
N GLY A 252 -1.85 1.35 3.65
CA GLY A 252 -1.94 1.03 5.08
C GLY A 252 -0.73 1.54 5.88
N GLY A 253 0.42 1.76 5.25
CA GLY A 253 1.58 2.45 5.85
C GLY A 253 1.30 3.91 6.22
N VAL A 254 0.50 4.64 5.44
CA VAL A 254 0.02 6.00 5.76
C VAL A 254 -0.91 5.96 6.97
N LEU A 255 -1.86 5.02 6.99
CA LEU A 255 -2.73 4.78 8.15
C LEU A 255 -1.93 4.39 9.41
N ALA A 256 -0.88 3.59 9.28
CA ALA A 256 0.00 3.24 10.39
C ALA A 256 0.76 4.46 10.94
N GLN A 257 1.27 5.33 10.05
CA GLN A 257 1.88 6.61 10.46
C GLN A 257 0.89 7.52 11.18
N ALA A 258 -0.36 7.62 10.70
CA ALA A 258 -1.41 8.38 11.37
C ALA A 258 -1.77 7.77 12.74
N LEU A 259 -1.92 6.44 12.83
CA LEU A 259 -2.18 5.71 14.08
C LEU A 259 -1.07 5.94 15.12
N LEU A 260 0.20 5.86 14.71
CA LEU A 260 1.35 6.06 15.61
C LEU A 260 1.34 7.43 16.30
N ARG A 261 0.80 8.47 15.65
CA ARG A 261 0.68 9.83 16.24
C ARG A 261 -0.37 9.91 17.35
N ILE A 262 -1.41 9.07 17.32
CA ILE A 262 -2.59 9.20 18.19
C ILE A 262 -2.72 8.07 19.22
N ASP A 263 -2.21 6.88 18.94
CA ASP A 263 -2.29 5.69 19.81
C ASP A 263 -1.06 4.77 19.65
N GLY A 264 0.10 5.35 19.30
CA GLY A 264 1.35 4.59 19.09
C GLY A 264 1.79 3.76 20.29
N ALA A 265 1.45 4.19 21.51
CA ALA A 265 1.68 3.43 22.74
C ALA A 265 0.93 2.08 22.80
N ALA A 266 -0.15 1.93 22.04
CA ALA A 266 -0.89 0.68 21.94
C ALA A 266 -0.31 -0.30 20.89
N VAL A 267 0.63 0.15 20.06
CA VAL A 267 1.27 -0.66 19.02
C VAL A 267 2.47 -1.39 19.61
N ARG A 268 2.32 -2.70 19.86
CA ARG A 268 3.38 -3.56 20.40
C ARG A 268 4.45 -3.88 19.36
N SER A 269 4.02 -4.11 18.12
CA SER A 269 4.90 -4.33 16.97
C SER A 269 4.24 -3.78 15.71
N LEU A 270 5.06 -3.34 14.75
CA LEU A 270 4.62 -2.79 13.48
C LEU A 270 5.30 -3.51 12.31
N VAL A 271 4.54 -4.21 11.48
CA VAL A 271 5.00 -4.79 10.21
C VAL A 271 4.50 -3.90 9.07
N LEU A 272 5.44 -3.28 8.35
CA LEU A 272 5.21 -2.41 7.21
C LEU A 272 5.59 -3.17 5.93
N ASN A 273 4.59 -3.57 5.16
CA ASN A 273 4.73 -4.42 4.00
C ASN A 273 4.55 -3.60 2.71
N SER A 274 5.66 -3.28 2.05
CA SER A 274 5.71 -2.33 0.93
C SER A 274 4.98 -1.01 1.26
N PRO A 275 5.40 -0.28 2.32
CA PRO A 275 4.64 0.84 2.85
C PRO A 275 4.74 2.09 1.97
N ALA A 276 3.63 2.81 1.83
CA ALA A 276 3.63 4.20 1.37
C ALA A 276 3.99 5.17 2.52
N THR A 277 4.67 6.26 2.20
CA THR A 277 4.92 7.37 3.14
C THR A 277 3.84 8.45 3.00
N ALA A 278 3.54 9.18 4.08
CA ALA A 278 2.50 10.23 4.04
C ALA A 278 2.90 11.45 3.19
N ASP A 279 4.20 11.65 2.94
CA ASP A 279 4.81 12.76 2.17
C ASP A 279 5.07 12.41 0.68
N ALA A 280 4.50 11.30 0.20
CA ALA A 280 4.64 10.86 -1.18
C ALA A 280 3.28 10.53 -1.80
N THR A 281 3.18 10.67 -3.11
CA THR A 281 2.01 10.19 -3.87
C THR A 281 2.42 8.96 -4.67
N TRP A 282 1.42 8.22 -5.16
CA TRP A 282 1.61 7.18 -6.16
C TRP A 282 2.16 7.69 -7.51
N LEU A 283 2.54 8.96 -7.70
CA LEU A 283 3.16 9.44 -8.95
C LEU A 283 4.36 10.37 -8.68
N ASP A 284 4.93 10.28 -7.48
CA ASP A 284 6.12 11.03 -7.08
C ASP A 284 7.39 10.59 -7.84
N LEU A 285 8.42 11.45 -7.86
CA LEU A 285 9.63 11.21 -8.65
C LEU A 285 10.39 9.95 -8.22
N ASP A 286 10.31 9.54 -6.95
CA ASP A 286 10.94 8.31 -6.48
C ASP A 286 10.24 7.07 -7.06
N ARG A 287 8.90 7.05 -7.12
CA ARG A 287 8.16 5.98 -7.81
C ARG A 287 8.44 5.98 -9.31
N LEU A 288 8.42 7.15 -9.97
CA LEU A 288 8.71 7.23 -11.41
C LEU A 288 10.14 6.73 -11.71
N THR A 289 11.08 7.04 -10.82
CA THR A 289 12.46 6.52 -10.88
C THR A 289 12.50 5.01 -10.63
N ALA A 290 11.70 4.48 -9.70
CA ALA A 290 11.58 3.05 -9.42
C ALA A 290 11.06 2.25 -10.64
N ILE A 291 10.12 2.79 -11.43
CA ILE A 291 9.67 2.17 -12.69
C ILE A 291 10.85 1.94 -13.64
N ARG A 292 11.64 2.99 -13.92
CA ARG A 292 12.85 2.87 -14.76
C ARG A 292 13.88 1.91 -14.16
N GLN A 293 14.06 1.91 -12.83
CA GLN A 293 14.96 0.97 -12.17
C GLN A 293 14.50 -0.48 -12.29
N ALA A 294 13.20 -0.78 -12.14
CA ALA A 294 12.65 -2.11 -12.28
C ALA A 294 12.84 -2.66 -13.71
N HIS A 295 12.65 -1.83 -14.73
CA HIS A 295 12.98 -2.16 -16.12
C HIS A 295 14.47 -2.49 -16.30
N ARG A 296 15.38 -1.65 -15.78
CA ARG A 296 16.82 -1.91 -15.85
C ARG A 296 17.20 -3.22 -15.14
N ARG A 297 16.70 -3.42 -13.91
CA ARG A 297 16.92 -4.65 -13.13
C ARG A 297 16.45 -5.90 -13.88
N MET A 298 15.28 -5.86 -14.52
CA MET A 298 14.78 -6.96 -15.34
C MET A 298 15.76 -7.34 -16.46
N VAL A 299 16.32 -6.36 -17.17
CA VAL A 299 17.31 -6.59 -18.23
C VAL A 299 18.61 -7.17 -17.66
N GLU A 300 19.12 -6.59 -16.57
CA GLU A 300 20.34 -7.03 -15.87
C GLU A 300 20.21 -8.48 -15.34
N ASP A 301 19.13 -8.77 -14.59
CA ASP A 301 18.88 -10.08 -13.98
C ASP A 301 18.52 -11.16 -15.03
N CYS A 302 17.93 -10.79 -16.17
CA CYS A 302 17.69 -11.73 -17.29
C CYS A 302 18.99 -12.05 -18.05
N ALA A 303 19.84 -11.04 -18.30
CA ALA A 303 21.14 -11.24 -18.93
C ALA A 303 22.08 -12.13 -18.07
N ALA A 304 21.95 -12.05 -16.74
CA ALA A 304 22.66 -12.92 -15.80
C ALA A 304 22.14 -14.37 -15.74
N GLN A 305 20.97 -14.67 -16.31
CA GLN A 305 20.35 -16.00 -16.33
C GLN A 305 20.51 -16.65 -17.72
N PRO A 306 21.33 -17.71 -17.89
CA PRO A 306 21.64 -18.27 -19.21
C PRO A 306 20.44 -18.67 -20.07
N ASP A 307 19.36 -19.16 -19.45
CA ASP A 307 18.15 -19.54 -20.16
C ASP A 307 17.29 -18.31 -20.54
N CYS A 308 17.28 -17.25 -19.72
CA CYS A 308 16.57 -16.01 -20.02
C CYS A 308 17.29 -15.23 -21.13
N ALA A 309 18.62 -15.08 -21.03
CA ALA A 309 19.45 -14.46 -22.05
C ALA A 309 19.34 -15.17 -23.42
N ARG A 310 19.23 -16.51 -23.42
CA ARG A 310 19.04 -17.30 -24.65
C ARG A 310 17.63 -17.19 -25.22
N ALA A 311 16.60 -17.13 -24.37
CA ALA A 311 15.21 -16.97 -24.80
C ALA A 311 14.92 -15.57 -25.34
N PHE A 312 15.49 -14.53 -24.71
CA PHE A 312 15.16 -13.12 -24.97
C PHE A 312 16.38 -12.26 -25.32
N PRO A 313 17.18 -12.61 -26.36
CA PRO A 313 18.45 -11.93 -26.67
C PRO A 313 18.30 -10.47 -27.10
N ARG A 314 17.07 -9.99 -27.37
CA ARG A 314 16.76 -8.61 -27.76
C ARG A 314 15.99 -7.82 -26.68
N LEU A 315 15.93 -8.33 -25.44
CA LEU A 315 15.15 -7.75 -24.33
C LEU A 315 15.61 -6.34 -23.96
N GLY A 316 16.92 -6.09 -23.89
CA GLY A 316 17.50 -4.81 -23.48
C GLY A 316 17.29 -3.62 -24.42
N GLN A 317 16.48 -3.80 -25.47
CA GLN A 317 16.03 -2.77 -26.42
C GLN A 317 14.52 -2.92 -26.74
N ALA A 318 13.82 -3.83 -26.06
CA ALA A 318 12.43 -4.18 -26.41
C ALA A 318 11.47 -3.03 -26.09
N VAL A 319 11.71 -2.33 -24.99
CA VAL A 319 10.91 -1.18 -24.55
C VAL A 319 11.00 -0.03 -25.57
N GLU A 320 12.20 0.32 -26.03
CA GLU A 320 12.43 1.39 -26.99
C GLU A 320 11.83 1.06 -28.36
N ARG A 321 11.95 -0.20 -28.82
CA ARG A 321 11.33 -0.64 -30.08
C ARG A 321 9.80 -0.65 -30.00
N LEU A 322 9.24 -1.15 -28.89
CA LEU A 322 7.79 -1.19 -28.69
C LEU A 322 7.19 0.20 -28.54
N ALA A 323 7.88 1.13 -27.86
CA ALA A 323 7.48 2.52 -27.78
C ALA A 323 7.35 3.14 -29.18
N ALA A 324 8.43 3.09 -29.96
CA ALA A 324 8.43 3.64 -31.31
C ALA A 324 7.41 2.96 -32.24
N ALA A 325 7.14 1.65 -32.07
CA ALA A 325 6.16 0.93 -32.87
C ALA A 325 4.71 1.30 -32.51
N LEU A 326 4.37 1.27 -31.22
CA LEU A 326 3.00 1.48 -30.74
C LEU A 326 2.59 2.97 -30.73
N GLU A 327 3.53 3.92 -30.65
CA GLU A 327 3.25 5.33 -30.93
C GLU A 327 2.78 5.56 -32.38
N ARG A 328 3.24 4.74 -33.35
CA ARG A 328 2.83 4.84 -34.76
C ARG A 328 1.60 4.02 -35.11
N ARG A 329 1.50 2.79 -34.58
CA ARG A 329 0.42 1.85 -34.86
C ARG A 329 0.08 1.06 -33.59
N PRO A 330 -0.86 1.58 -32.77
CA PRO A 330 -1.42 0.84 -31.64
C PRO A 330 -2.00 -0.50 -32.05
N LEU A 331 -2.05 -1.42 -31.10
CA LEU A 331 -2.69 -2.73 -31.27
C LEU A 331 -4.11 -2.70 -30.70
N GLU A 332 -5.01 -3.50 -31.25
CA GLU A 332 -6.39 -3.65 -30.76
C GLU A 332 -6.55 -5.05 -30.15
N LEU A 333 -6.79 -5.11 -28.84
CA LEU A 333 -6.93 -6.35 -28.05
C LEU A 333 -8.39 -6.55 -27.67
N ARG A 334 -8.90 -7.79 -27.72
CA ARG A 334 -10.22 -8.12 -27.15
C ARG A 334 -10.05 -8.78 -25.79
N LEU A 335 -10.18 -8.00 -24.72
CA LEU A 335 -10.14 -8.52 -23.36
C LEU A 335 -11.48 -9.12 -22.98
N ARG A 336 -11.45 -10.28 -22.31
CA ARG A 336 -12.64 -10.91 -21.72
C ARG A 336 -12.52 -10.93 -20.21
N HIS A 337 -13.46 -10.28 -19.54
CA HIS A 337 -13.51 -10.20 -18.09
C HIS A 337 -13.66 -11.60 -17.47
N PRO A 338 -12.82 -12.00 -16.50
CA PRO A 338 -12.76 -13.38 -16.01
C PRO A 338 -14.05 -13.84 -15.30
N VAL A 339 -14.68 -12.95 -14.51
CA VAL A 339 -15.91 -13.25 -13.78
C VAL A 339 -17.18 -13.00 -14.62
N THR A 340 -17.37 -11.79 -15.15
CA THR A 340 -18.62 -11.42 -15.85
C THR A 340 -18.71 -11.96 -17.28
N GLY A 341 -17.59 -12.38 -17.87
CA GLY A 341 -17.51 -12.80 -19.27
C GLY A 341 -17.68 -11.67 -20.29
N ARG A 342 -17.87 -10.42 -19.84
CA ARG A 342 -17.99 -9.22 -20.69
C ARG A 342 -16.72 -9.06 -21.53
N GLU A 343 -16.89 -8.88 -22.83
CA GLU A 343 -15.80 -8.51 -23.73
C GLU A 343 -15.63 -6.99 -23.78
N THR A 344 -14.41 -6.52 -23.96
CA THR A 344 -14.08 -5.09 -24.09
C THR A 344 -12.89 -4.96 -25.02
N ASP A 345 -13.05 -4.13 -26.05
CA ASP A 345 -11.95 -3.78 -26.95
C ASP A 345 -11.03 -2.77 -26.25
N LEU A 346 -9.75 -3.12 -26.16
CA LEU A 346 -8.68 -2.32 -25.60
C LEU A 346 -7.69 -1.95 -26.69
N ARG A 347 -7.58 -0.64 -26.94
CA ARG A 347 -6.47 -0.05 -27.68
C ARG A 347 -5.21 -0.08 -26.82
N LEU A 348 -4.23 -0.87 -27.22
CA LEU A 348 -2.90 -0.95 -26.63
C LEU A 348 -1.92 -0.09 -27.44
N ASP A 349 -1.83 1.19 -27.08
CA ASP A 349 -0.75 2.08 -27.49
C ASP A 349 0.42 2.03 -26.49
N TRP A 350 1.47 2.83 -26.72
CA TRP A 350 2.62 2.83 -25.83
C TRP A 350 2.29 3.31 -24.41
N PRO A 351 1.53 4.41 -24.18
CA PRO A 351 1.13 4.82 -22.84
C PRO A 351 0.42 3.73 -22.04
N MET A 352 -0.57 3.05 -22.64
CA MET A 352 -1.24 1.91 -22.02
C MET A 352 -0.25 0.79 -21.67
N LEU A 353 0.63 0.42 -22.61
CA LEU A 353 1.62 -0.64 -22.36
C LEU A 353 2.65 -0.25 -21.29
N ALA A 354 3.11 0.98 -21.25
CA ALA A 354 4.04 1.47 -20.22
C ALA A 354 3.41 1.38 -18.81
N GLY A 355 2.13 1.76 -18.69
CA GLY A 355 1.36 1.58 -17.45
C GLY A 355 1.23 0.11 -17.05
N VAL A 356 0.91 -0.78 -18.00
CA VAL A 356 0.86 -2.24 -17.77
C VAL A 356 2.23 -2.78 -17.36
N LEU A 357 3.33 -2.36 -18.01
CA LEU A 357 4.68 -2.81 -17.68
C LEU A 357 5.10 -2.38 -16.28
N ALA A 358 4.79 -1.15 -15.87
CA ALA A 358 4.96 -0.71 -14.48
C ALA A 358 4.14 -1.60 -13.53
N LEU A 359 2.84 -1.76 -13.77
CA LEU A 359 1.95 -2.61 -12.95
C LEU A 359 2.47 -4.06 -12.81
N ARG A 360 2.94 -4.66 -13.91
CA ARG A 360 3.41 -6.06 -13.94
C ARG A 360 4.80 -6.22 -13.31
N LEU A 361 5.76 -5.32 -13.59
CA LEU A 361 7.06 -5.34 -12.91
C LEU A 361 6.92 -5.09 -11.41
N GLY A 362 6.05 -4.15 -11.04
CA GLY A 362 5.85 -3.72 -9.66
C GLY A 362 5.01 -4.63 -8.79
N SER A 363 4.28 -5.61 -9.32
CA SER A 363 3.41 -6.49 -8.52
C SER A 363 4.18 -7.75 -8.07
N GLY A 364 4.07 -8.15 -6.80
CA GLY A 364 4.43 -9.46 -6.25
C GLY A 364 5.57 -10.21 -6.94
N ASP A 365 5.21 -11.19 -7.77
CA ASP A 365 6.05 -11.96 -8.70
C ASP A 365 5.79 -11.63 -10.19
N GLY A 366 5.04 -10.58 -10.48
CA GLY A 366 4.55 -10.23 -11.81
C GLY A 366 5.65 -9.99 -12.85
N MET A 367 6.85 -9.58 -12.43
CA MET A 367 8.00 -9.38 -13.31
C MET A 367 8.45 -10.66 -14.01
N VAL A 368 8.17 -11.84 -13.43
CA VAL A 368 8.58 -13.17 -13.96
C VAL A 368 8.19 -13.35 -15.42
N ALA A 369 7.03 -12.84 -15.83
CA ALA A 369 6.50 -13.05 -17.17
C ALA A 369 6.68 -11.84 -18.13
N VAL A 370 7.25 -10.73 -17.66
CA VAL A 370 7.41 -9.50 -18.46
C VAL A 370 8.36 -9.68 -19.64
N PRO A 371 9.50 -10.40 -19.55
CA PRO A 371 10.33 -10.68 -20.72
C PRO A 371 9.60 -11.40 -21.85
N ALA A 372 8.75 -12.39 -21.51
CA ALA A 372 7.96 -13.14 -22.47
C ALA A 372 6.84 -12.28 -23.11
N LEU A 373 6.23 -11.36 -22.34
CA LEU A 373 5.27 -10.39 -22.87
C LEU A 373 5.93 -9.44 -23.89
N LEU A 374 7.06 -8.82 -23.51
CA LEU A 374 7.80 -7.90 -24.37
C LEU A 374 8.26 -8.58 -25.66
N ASP A 375 8.81 -9.80 -25.57
CA ASP A 375 9.26 -10.58 -26.72
C ASP A 375 8.12 -11.03 -27.66
N ARG A 376 6.94 -11.36 -27.12
CA ARG A 376 5.73 -11.61 -27.93
C ARG A 376 5.26 -10.36 -28.66
N LEU A 377 5.12 -9.24 -27.96
CA LEU A 377 4.68 -7.98 -28.56
C LEU A 377 5.67 -7.48 -29.62
N ASP A 378 6.98 -7.60 -29.36
CA ASP A 378 8.03 -7.18 -30.30
C ASP A 378 8.02 -8.00 -31.60
N ARG A 379 7.68 -9.30 -31.53
CA ARG A 379 7.37 -10.10 -32.74
C ARG A 379 6.12 -9.61 -33.45
N ILE A 380 5.03 -9.36 -32.73
CA ILE A 380 3.74 -8.95 -33.33
C ILE A 380 3.88 -7.61 -34.07
N VAL A 381 4.53 -6.60 -33.48
CA VAL A 381 4.73 -5.31 -34.16
C VAL A 381 5.79 -5.36 -35.26
N GLY A 382 6.67 -6.37 -35.24
CA GLY A 382 7.70 -6.61 -36.24
C GLY A 382 7.23 -7.41 -37.46
N ASP A 383 6.06 -8.06 -37.40
CA ASP A 383 5.50 -8.85 -38.50
C ASP A 383 4.78 -7.94 -39.53
N PRO A 384 5.23 -7.86 -40.79
CA PRO A 384 4.56 -7.08 -41.84
C PRO A 384 3.13 -7.56 -42.14
N ALA A 385 2.80 -8.82 -41.83
CA ALA A 385 1.46 -9.38 -42.01
C ALA A 385 0.50 -9.05 -40.85
N ALA A 386 0.98 -8.42 -39.77
CA ALA A 386 0.14 -8.10 -38.62
C ALA A 386 -0.98 -7.12 -38.99
N THR A 387 -2.22 -7.55 -38.75
CA THR A 387 -3.44 -6.73 -38.96
C THR A 387 -3.55 -5.57 -37.97
N GLY A 388 -2.83 -5.64 -36.85
CA GLY A 388 -2.94 -4.74 -35.70
C GLY A 388 -3.89 -5.26 -34.62
N ARG A 389 -4.72 -6.27 -34.92
CA ARG A 389 -5.61 -6.91 -33.93
C ARG A 389 -4.91 -8.11 -33.31
N VAL A 390 -4.95 -8.23 -31.98
CA VAL A 390 -4.29 -9.29 -31.20
C VAL A 390 -5.33 -10.15 -30.50
N ASP A 391 -5.45 -11.38 -30.97
CA ASP A 391 -6.29 -12.44 -30.40
C ASP A 391 -5.45 -13.59 -29.78
N ASP A 392 -4.19 -13.34 -29.40
CA ASP A 392 -3.34 -14.33 -28.69
C ASP A 392 -3.73 -14.40 -27.20
N PRO A 393 -4.33 -15.51 -26.69
CA PRO A 393 -4.72 -15.64 -25.29
C PRO A 393 -3.55 -15.52 -24.31
N ALA A 394 -2.33 -15.84 -24.75
CA ALA A 394 -1.12 -15.65 -23.94
C ALA A 394 -0.82 -14.16 -23.75
N VAL A 395 -0.93 -13.33 -24.79
CA VAL A 395 -0.76 -11.88 -24.65
C VAL A 395 -1.86 -11.29 -23.77
N LEU A 396 -3.12 -11.67 -24.00
CA LEU A 396 -4.26 -11.15 -23.22
C LEU A 396 -4.12 -11.48 -21.72
N SER A 397 -3.73 -12.72 -21.39
CA SER A 397 -3.51 -13.14 -19.99
C SER A 397 -2.24 -12.57 -19.35
N LEU A 398 -1.22 -12.22 -20.12
CA LEU A 398 -0.02 -11.54 -19.62
C LEU A 398 -0.24 -10.05 -19.34
N VAL A 399 -1.06 -9.40 -20.18
CA VAL A 399 -1.43 -7.97 -20.07
C VAL A 399 -2.36 -7.74 -18.88
N MET A 400 -3.45 -8.51 -18.75
CA MET A 400 -4.44 -8.37 -17.67
C MET A 400 -4.86 -9.74 -17.09
N PRO A 401 -4.00 -10.38 -16.26
CA PRO A 401 -4.31 -11.67 -15.63
C PRO A 401 -5.47 -11.59 -14.62
N PRO A 402 -6.24 -12.68 -14.40
CA PRO A 402 -7.44 -12.67 -13.55
C PRO A 402 -7.28 -12.14 -12.11
N PRO A 403 -6.17 -12.41 -11.37
CA PRO A 403 -6.00 -11.86 -10.03
C PRO A 403 -5.94 -10.34 -9.99
N ILE A 404 -5.43 -9.68 -11.04
CA ILE A 404 -5.39 -8.22 -11.13
C ILE A 404 -6.83 -7.69 -11.28
N TRP A 405 -7.65 -8.28 -12.16
CA TRP A 405 -9.07 -7.92 -12.28
C TRP A 405 -9.81 -7.96 -10.94
N THR A 406 -9.64 -9.03 -10.15
CA THR A 406 -10.30 -9.15 -8.85
C THR A 406 -9.96 -8.00 -7.89
N VAL A 407 -8.70 -7.56 -7.87
CA VAL A 407 -8.29 -6.39 -7.06
C VAL A 407 -8.88 -5.11 -7.64
N LEU A 408 -8.78 -4.91 -8.95
CA LEU A 408 -9.28 -3.71 -9.61
C LEU A 408 -10.81 -3.53 -9.43
N ASP A 409 -11.58 -4.62 -9.49
CA ASP A 409 -13.03 -4.58 -9.31
C ASP A 409 -13.43 -4.28 -7.85
N SER A 410 -12.63 -4.66 -6.85
CA SER A 410 -13.00 -4.54 -5.43
C SER A 410 -12.86 -3.12 -4.87
N LEU A 411 -11.90 -2.34 -5.40
CA LEU A 411 -11.47 -1.07 -4.85
C LEU A 411 -12.59 -0.01 -4.73
N ALA A 412 -12.62 0.65 -3.56
CA ALA A 412 -13.38 1.88 -3.35
C ALA A 412 -12.65 3.09 -3.96
N TYR A 413 -12.76 3.24 -5.29
CA TYR A 413 -12.16 4.35 -6.05
C TYR A 413 -12.52 5.74 -5.52
N GLY A 414 -13.69 5.91 -4.91
CA GLY A 414 -14.09 7.16 -4.26
C GLY A 414 -13.19 7.53 -3.08
N LEU A 415 -12.73 6.54 -2.30
CA LEU A 415 -11.78 6.78 -1.20
C LEU A 415 -10.40 7.18 -1.75
N ASN A 416 -10.01 6.59 -2.88
CA ASN A 416 -8.75 6.95 -3.54
C ASN A 416 -8.81 8.38 -4.11
N LEU A 417 -9.96 8.78 -4.67
CA LEU A 417 -10.21 10.18 -5.06
C LEU A 417 -10.23 11.15 -3.86
N THR A 418 -10.85 10.81 -2.72
CA THR A 418 -10.86 11.70 -1.54
C THR A 418 -9.47 11.84 -0.93
N VAL A 419 -8.78 10.73 -0.63
CA VAL A 419 -7.39 10.73 -0.16
C VAL A 419 -6.48 11.46 -1.16
N GLY A 420 -6.60 11.14 -2.45
CA GLY A 420 -5.78 11.72 -3.50
C GLY A 420 -5.87 13.23 -3.60
N CYS A 421 -7.09 13.78 -3.56
CA CYS A 421 -7.28 15.22 -3.66
C CYS A 421 -7.03 15.98 -2.36
N ARG A 422 -7.12 15.32 -1.20
CA ARG A 422 -7.02 15.95 0.12
C ARG A 422 -5.64 15.84 0.76
N GLU A 423 -4.92 14.74 0.50
CA GLU A 423 -3.62 14.41 1.11
C GLU A 423 -2.51 14.46 0.06
N ASN A 424 -2.69 13.79 -1.08
CA ASN A 424 -1.60 13.61 -2.04
C ASN A 424 -1.36 14.87 -2.90
N ARG A 425 -2.39 15.30 -3.62
CA ARG A 425 -2.31 16.37 -4.62
C ARG A 425 -1.85 17.74 -4.05
N PRO A 426 -2.21 18.16 -2.83
CA PRO A 426 -1.74 19.42 -2.25
C PRO A 426 -0.25 19.44 -1.87
N HIS A 427 0.38 18.27 -1.69
CA HIS A 427 1.81 18.19 -1.35
C HIS A 427 2.73 18.23 -2.58
N ILE A 428 2.19 18.07 -3.80
CA ILE A 428 2.97 17.91 -5.03
C ILE A 428 2.83 19.08 -6.02
N ASP A 429 3.98 19.56 -6.50
CA ASP A 429 4.07 20.28 -7.78
C ASP A 429 4.02 19.25 -8.93
N ALA A 430 2.82 19.02 -9.46
CA ALA A 430 2.60 18.14 -10.61
C ALA A 430 3.34 18.62 -11.86
N GLY A 431 3.57 19.93 -12.00
CA GLY A 431 4.37 20.50 -13.09
C GLY A 431 5.84 20.10 -12.98
N ALA A 432 6.42 20.13 -11.78
CA ALA A 432 7.77 19.64 -11.54
C ALA A 432 7.88 18.13 -11.75
N ALA A 433 6.91 17.35 -11.24
CA ALA A 433 6.86 15.90 -11.45
C ALA A 433 6.85 15.54 -12.94
N ARG A 434 6.01 16.20 -13.75
CA ARG A 434 5.97 16.03 -15.22
C ARG A 434 7.28 16.39 -15.90
N ARG A 435 7.91 17.51 -15.52
CA ARG A 435 9.22 17.91 -16.08
C ARG A 435 10.31 16.87 -15.78
N ALA A 436 10.38 16.38 -14.54
CA ALA A 436 11.34 15.35 -14.15
C ALA A 436 11.03 13.97 -14.79
N ALA A 437 9.75 13.69 -15.07
CA ALA A 437 9.32 12.47 -15.77
C ALA A 437 9.70 12.44 -17.26
N ALA A 438 9.94 13.59 -17.90
CA ALA A 438 10.34 13.65 -19.31
C ALA A 438 11.67 12.91 -19.57
N ASP A 439 12.63 13.03 -18.66
CA ASP A 439 13.93 12.35 -18.69
C ASP A 439 13.84 10.83 -18.37
N LEU A 440 12.63 10.33 -18.11
CA LEU A 440 12.33 8.93 -17.82
C LEU A 440 11.59 8.23 -18.99
N ARG A 441 11.32 8.94 -20.09
CA ARG A 441 10.84 8.32 -21.34
C ARG A 441 11.87 7.30 -21.88
N PRO A 442 11.44 6.20 -22.53
CA PRO A 442 10.05 5.80 -22.77
C PRO A 442 9.39 5.06 -21.60
N PHE A 443 10.10 4.81 -20.48
CA PHE A 443 9.60 4.00 -19.35
C PHE A 443 8.47 4.66 -18.56
N VAL A 444 8.43 5.99 -18.52
CA VAL A 444 7.41 6.79 -17.85
C VAL A 444 6.80 7.79 -18.84
N MET A 445 5.47 7.85 -18.87
CA MET A 445 4.72 8.82 -19.68
C MET A 445 4.52 10.11 -18.88
N ALA A 446 5.41 11.08 -19.12
CA ALA A 446 5.36 12.38 -18.44
C ALA A 446 3.99 13.07 -18.57
N GLU A 447 3.32 12.90 -19.70
CA GLU A 447 2.02 13.49 -20.01
C GLU A 447 0.86 12.85 -19.25
N ALA A 448 1.04 11.66 -18.66
CA ALA A 448 0.05 10.95 -17.84
C ALA A 448 0.30 11.11 -16.31
N VAL A 449 1.39 11.77 -15.91
CA VAL A 449 1.68 12.01 -14.48
C VAL A 449 0.64 12.99 -13.91
N GLU A 450 -0.04 12.60 -12.83
CA GLU A 450 -1.04 13.37 -12.06
C GLU A 450 -2.23 13.94 -12.86
N THR A 451 -2.52 13.43 -14.07
CA THR A 451 -3.60 13.97 -14.94
C THR A 451 -5.00 13.74 -14.37
N ASP A 452 -5.25 12.56 -13.82
CA ASP A 452 -6.57 12.21 -13.27
C ASP A 452 -6.92 13.08 -12.04
N TYR A 453 -5.91 13.47 -11.25
CA TYR A 453 -6.08 14.38 -10.11
C TYR A 453 -6.19 15.85 -10.54
N ASP A 454 -5.53 16.26 -11.62
CA ASP A 454 -5.76 17.59 -12.22
C ASP A 454 -7.19 17.72 -12.79
N ALA A 455 -7.81 16.63 -13.24
CA ALA A 455 -9.22 16.62 -13.65
C ALA A 455 -10.19 16.52 -12.45
N ALA A 456 -9.94 15.58 -11.52
CA ALA A 456 -10.87 15.28 -10.43
C ALA A 456 -10.83 16.32 -9.30
N CYS A 457 -9.65 16.75 -8.85
CA CYS A 457 -9.53 17.54 -7.62
C CYS A 457 -10.15 18.93 -7.67
N PRO A 458 -10.09 19.70 -8.78
CA PRO A 458 -10.82 20.95 -8.90
C PRO A 458 -12.34 20.77 -8.82
N ALA A 459 -12.88 19.67 -9.37
CA ALA A 459 -14.31 19.36 -9.31
C ALA A 459 -14.75 18.85 -7.93
N LEU A 460 -13.87 18.14 -7.21
CA LEU A 460 -14.11 17.72 -5.84
C LEU A 460 -13.89 18.84 -4.82
N GLY A 461 -13.03 19.82 -5.08
CA GLY A 461 -12.90 21.02 -4.25
C GLY A 461 -12.56 20.76 -2.78
N LEU A 462 -11.84 19.68 -2.48
CA LEU A 462 -11.52 19.29 -1.10
C LEU A 462 -10.47 20.24 -0.50
N PRO A 463 -10.66 20.75 0.73
CA PRO A 463 -9.60 21.45 1.44
C PRO A 463 -8.46 20.47 1.78
N PRO A 464 -7.20 20.91 1.73
CA PRO A 464 -6.06 20.06 2.06
C PRO A 464 -6.04 19.64 3.53
N VAL A 465 -5.33 18.56 3.84
CA VAL A 465 -4.93 18.25 5.23
C VAL A 465 -3.90 19.26 5.75
N ASP A 466 -3.79 19.36 7.09
CA ASP A 466 -2.75 20.17 7.72
C ASP A 466 -1.34 19.63 7.40
N THR A 467 -0.39 20.54 7.22
CA THR A 467 0.99 20.21 6.83
C THR A 467 1.74 19.31 7.82
N SER A 468 1.29 19.20 9.08
CA SER A 468 1.86 18.26 10.04
C SER A 468 1.64 16.78 9.66
N PHE A 469 0.66 16.47 8.80
CA PHE A 469 0.41 15.14 8.24
C PHE A 469 1.62 14.56 7.50
N TYR A 470 2.34 15.41 6.75
CA TYR A 470 3.52 15.02 5.95
C TYR A 470 4.81 14.88 6.77
N ARG A 471 4.83 15.30 8.04
CA ARG A 471 6.06 15.23 8.86
C ARG A 471 6.44 13.77 9.12
N PRO A 472 7.71 13.35 9.01
CA PRO A 472 8.13 12.00 9.36
C PRO A 472 7.71 11.62 10.79
N VAL A 473 7.19 10.42 10.97
CA VAL A 473 6.78 9.91 12.29
C VAL A 473 7.98 9.28 12.98
N ALA A 474 8.36 9.86 14.12
CA ALA A 474 9.32 9.28 15.05
C ALA A 474 8.56 8.55 16.17
N ALA A 475 8.74 7.23 16.26
CA ALA A 475 8.10 6.39 17.27
C ALA A 475 9.04 5.28 17.73
N ASP A 476 9.16 5.06 19.05
CA ASP A 476 9.97 3.99 19.63
C ASP A 476 9.25 2.62 19.64
N VAL A 477 8.68 2.27 18.49
CA VAL A 477 7.95 1.02 18.27
C VAL A 477 8.86 0.05 17.52
N PRO A 478 8.97 -1.22 17.93
CA PRO A 478 9.63 -2.26 17.14
C PRO A 478 8.97 -2.36 15.77
N ALA A 479 9.72 -2.06 14.71
CA ALA A 479 9.23 -2.09 13.33
C ALA A 479 9.97 -3.13 12.48
N LEU A 480 9.23 -3.76 11.56
CA LEU A 480 9.76 -4.61 10.50
C LEU A 480 9.27 -4.04 9.17
N ILE A 481 10.18 -3.58 8.33
CA ILE A 481 9.87 -3.07 6.99
C ILE A 481 10.23 -4.16 5.98
N LEU A 482 9.27 -4.55 5.14
CA LEU A 482 9.45 -5.48 4.02
C LEU A 482 9.27 -4.69 2.72
N THR A 483 10.17 -4.86 1.74
CA THR A 483 10.06 -4.19 0.43
C THR A 483 10.69 -5.05 -0.67
N GLY A 484 10.10 -5.03 -1.87
CA GLY A 484 10.65 -5.69 -3.04
C GLY A 484 11.49 -4.73 -3.89
N ALA A 485 12.64 -5.19 -4.41
CA ALA A 485 13.54 -4.36 -5.22
C ALA A 485 12.97 -3.99 -6.61
N TYR A 486 11.89 -4.65 -7.03
CA TYR A 486 11.10 -4.33 -8.23
C TYR A 486 9.86 -3.49 -7.94
N ASP A 487 9.55 -3.13 -6.69
CA ASP A 487 8.33 -2.41 -6.34
C ASP A 487 8.25 -1.06 -7.06
N THR A 488 7.23 -0.90 -7.90
CA THR A 488 6.91 0.33 -8.63
C THR A 488 5.61 0.99 -8.17
N PHE A 489 5.02 0.55 -7.06
CA PHE A 489 3.87 1.20 -6.44
C PHE A 489 4.35 2.09 -5.30
N THR A 490 5.21 1.55 -4.43
CA THR A 490 5.86 2.27 -3.33
C THR A 490 7.37 2.14 -3.49
N ALA A 491 8.05 3.26 -3.77
CA ALA A 491 9.47 3.25 -4.10
C ALA A 491 10.31 2.64 -2.96
N PRO A 492 11.19 1.65 -3.21
CA PRO A 492 12.01 1.04 -2.15
C PRO A 492 12.86 2.04 -1.36
N ALA A 493 13.33 3.11 -2.02
CA ALA A 493 14.04 4.21 -1.39
C ALA A 493 13.22 4.97 -0.32
N ARG A 494 11.88 5.06 -0.48
CA ARG A 494 10.97 5.65 0.52
C ARG A 494 10.79 4.72 1.72
N ALA A 495 10.67 3.41 1.50
CA ALA A 495 10.64 2.42 2.58
C ALA A 495 11.97 2.39 3.38
N GLU A 496 13.10 2.51 2.68
CA GLU A 496 14.43 2.69 3.28
C GLU A 496 14.55 3.99 4.08
N ALA A 497 14.01 5.10 3.57
CA ALA A 497 14.00 6.38 4.27
C ALA A 497 13.11 6.36 5.53
N MET A 498 11.93 5.72 5.46
CA MET A 498 11.03 5.52 6.61
C MET A 498 11.72 4.73 7.73
N GLY A 499 12.57 3.75 7.39
CA GLY A 499 13.40 3.04 8.36
C GLY A 499 14.34 3.93 9.19
N ARG A 500 14.65 5.16 8.73
CA ARG A 500 15.49 6.12 9.46
C ARG A 500 14.71 6.93 10.50
N SER A 501 13.39 7.06 10.39
CA SER A 501 12.57 7.73 11.42
C SER A 501 12.08 6.77 12.50
N LEU A 502 12.20 5.46 12.29
CA LEU A 502 11.83 4.40 13.22
C LEU A 502 13.12 3.77 13.82
N PRO A 503 13.63 4.24 14.98
CA PRO A 503 14.94 3.86 15.50
C PRO A 503 15.09 2.37 15.85
N ARG A 504 13.98 1.62 15.90
CA ARG A 504 13.92 0.17 16.12
C ARG A 504 13.42 -0.60 14.90
N ALA A 505 13.58 -0.05 13.70
CA ALA A 505 13.23 -0.72 12.46
C ALA A 505 14.28 -1.76 12.03
N THR A 506 13.80 -2.94 11.65
CA THR A 506 14.55 -3.92 10.85
C THR A 506 14.03 -3.85 9.41
N LEU A 507 14.91 -3.58 8.43
CA LEU A 507 14.56 -3.57 7.02
C LEU A 507 14.95 -4.90 6.34
N LEU A 508 13.99 -5.57 5.72
CA LEU A 508 14.20 -6.71 4.84
C LEU A 508 13.81 -6.33 3.40
N SER A 509 14.80 -5.93 2.59
CA SER A 509 14.64 -5.87 1.14
C SER A 509 14.71 -7.28 0.51
N PHE A 510 13.91 -7.50 -0.55
CA PHE A 510 13.81 -8.74 -1.33
C PHE A 510 14.17 -8.46 -2.80
N ARG A 511 15.30 -9.00 -3.27
CA ARG A 511 15.80 -8.75 -4.64
C ARG A 511 14.82 -9.17 -5.73
N GLY A 512 14.22 -10.35 -5.61
CA GLY A 512 13.39 -10.96 -6.65
C GLY A 512 11.90 -10.61 -6.63
N LEU A 513 11.46 -9.66 -5.80
CA LEU A 513 10.04 -9.35 -5.57
C LEU A 513 9.70 -7.89 -5.88
N GLY A 514 8.42 -7.65 -6.18
CA GLY A 514 7.79 -6.34 -6.23
C GLY A 514 7.01 -6.03 -4.95
N HIS A 515 5.89 -5.33 -5.12
CA HIS A 515 4.95 -4.90 -4.09
C HIS A 515 4.22 -6.07 -3.43
N ASP A 516 3.91 -5.92 -2.14
CA ASP A 516 3.30 -6.94 -1.28
C ASP A 516 4.15 -8.22 -1.13
N VAL A 517 5.26 -8.08 -0.38
CA VAL A 517 6.17 -9.18 -0.03
C VAL A 517 5.42 -10.30 0.73
N LEU A 518 4.47 -9.96 1.58
CA LEU A 518 3.65 -10.96 2.30
C LEU A 518 2.72 -11.72 1.36
N GLY A 519 2.20 -11.07 0.32
CA GLY A 519 1.43 -11.70 -0.77
C GLY A 519 2.21 -12.82 -1.45
N THR A 520 3.51 -12.66 -1.66
CA THR A 520 4.32 -13.59 -2.47
C THR A 520 5.25 -14.53 -1.67
N SER A 521 6.05 -14.03 -0.71
CA SER A 521 7.11 -14.84 -0.07
C SER A 521 6.67 -15.52 1.22
N LEU A 522 6.77 -16.86 1.25
CA LEU A 522 6.62 -17.63 2.49
C LEU A 522 7.68 -17.24 3.52
N CYS A 523 8.91 -16.95 3.09
CA CYS A 523 9.95 -16.52 4.02
C CYS A 523 9.65 -15.13 4.63
N GLY A 524 9.11 -14.19 3.83
CA GLY A 524 8.58 -12.92 4.32
C GLY A 524 7.46 -13.08 5.36
N ARG A 525 6.48 -13.97 5.09
CA ARG A 525 5.41 -14.30 6.05
C ARG A 525 5.96 -14.88 7.37
N ASN A 526 6.94 -15.77 7.29
CA ASN A 526 7.58 -16.38 8.46
C ASN A 526 8.42 -15.37 9.26
N ALA A 527 9.16 -14.49 8.59
CA ALA A 527 9.88 -13.40 9.23
C ALA A 527 8.94 -12.43 9.96
N ALA A 528 7.82 -12.07 9.33
CA ALA A 528 6.78 -11.24 9.95
C ALA A 528 6.11 -11.92 11.14
N ALA A 529 5.75 -13.20 11.04
CA ALA A 529 5.19 -13.94 12.17
C ALA A 529 6.17 -14.08 13.34
N ARG A 530 7.45 -14.36 13.06
CA ARG A 530 8.51 -14.41 14.07
C ARG A 530 8.75 -13.05 14.74
N PHE A 531 8.65 -11.97 13.97
CA PHE A 531 8.75 -10.61 14.47
C PHE A 531 7.55 -10.21 15.33
N VAL A 532 6.32 -10.49 14.89
CA VAL A 532 5.11 -10.31 15.70
C VAL A 532 5.20 -11.09 17.00
N GLU A 533 5.76 -12.30 17.00
CA GLU A 533 5.90 -13.06 18.24
C GLU A 533 7.01 -12.51 19.15
N THR A 534 8.23 -12.29 18.62
CA THR A 534 9.43 -12.06 19.44
C THR A 534 10.07 -10.67 19.35
N LEU A 535 9.49 -9.76 18.58
CA LEU A 535 10.04 -8.41 18.28
C LEU A 535 11.42 -8.42 17.60
N ALA A 536 11.80 -9.56 17.03
CA ALA A 536 13.04 -9.80 16.31
C ALA A 536 12.80 -10.79 15.16
N VAL A 537 13.55 -10.67 14.07
CA VAL A 537 13.46 -11.61 12.94
C VAL A 537 14.28 -12.88 13.16
N GLY A 538 15.44 -12.77 13.84
CA GLY A 538 16.39 -13.88 14.02
C GLY A 538 16.75 -14.55 12.68
N ASP A 539 16.93 -15.87 12.71
CA ASP A 539 17.23 -16.68 11.52
C ASP A 539 16.12 -16.64 10.46
N ALA A 540 14.87 -16.31 10.83
CA ALA A 540 13.80 -16.11 9.85
C ALA A 540 14.05 -14.87 8.95
N GLY A 541 14.95 -13.96 9.34
CA GLY A 541 15.44 -12.89 8.47
C GLY A 541 16.46 -13.35 7.41
N ALA A 542 17.09 -14.52 7.59
CA ALA A 542 18.14 -15.07 6.72
C ALA A 542 17.57 -15.81 5.48
N CYS A 543 16.54 -15.24 4.86
CA CYS A 543 15.90 -15.78 3.67
C CYS A 543 16.84 -15.76 2.44
N VAL A 544 17.11 -16.92 1.85
CA VAL A 544 17.81 -17.00 0.54
C VAL A 544 16.99 -16.31 -0.57
N GLU A 545 15.66 -16.43 -0.52
CA GLU A 545 14.72 -15.73 -1.42
C GLU A 545 14.96 -14.21 -1.51
N ARG A 546 15.49 -13.57 -0.45
CA ARG A 546 15.79 -12.13 -0.46
C ARG A 546 16.97 -11.76 -1.35
N LEU A 547 17.86 -12.71 -1.62
CA LEU A 547 19.13 -12.49 -2.32
C LEU A 547 19.07 -12.88 -3.80
N LEU A 548 18.10 -13.72 -4.17
CA LEU A 548 17.96 -14.23 -5.53
C LEU A 548 17.21 -13.24 -6.44
N PRO A 549 17.59 -13.11 -7.73
CA PRO A 549 16.78 -12.46 -8.75
C PRO A 549 15.50 -13.28 -9.03
N PRO A 550 14.50 -12.71 -9.71
CA PRO A 550 13.32 -13.48 -10.12
C PRO A 550 13.71 -14.51 -11.19
N THR A 551 13.17 -15.72 -11.09
CA THR A 551 13.32 -16.75 -12.13
C THR A 551 12.35 -16.45 -13.27
N PHE A 552 12.83 -15.90 -14.38
CA PHE A 552 11.96 -15.49 -15.48
C PHE A 552 11.36 -16.68 -16.24
N ALA A 553 10.13 -16.52 -16.72
CA ALA A 553 9.45 -17.51 -17.55
C ALA A 553 10.03 -17.49 -18.98
N THR A 554 10.77 -18.54 -19.34
CA THR A 554 11.48 -18.68 -20.64
C THR A 554 10.74 -19.57 -21.65
N ARG A 555 9.56 -20.08 -21.30
CA ARG A 555 8.69 -20.92 -22.14
C ARG A 555 7.24 -20.41 -22.07
N PRO A 556 6.42 -20.70 -23.11
CA PRO A 556 5.00 -20.34 -23.16
C PRO A 556 4.18 -20.81 -21.97
#